data_AF-A0A9D0KMA6-F1
#
_entry.id   AF-A0A9D0KMA6-F1
#
_cell.length_a   1.000
_cell.length_b   1.000
_cell.length_c   1.000
_cell.angle_alpha   90.00
_cell.angle_beta   90.00
_cell.angle_gamma   90.00
#
_symmetry.space_group_name_H-M   'P 1'
#
loop_
_entity.id
_entity.type
_entity.pdbx_description
1 polymer ?
#
loop_
_entity_poly.entity_id
_entity_poly.type
_entity_poly.pdbx_seq_one_letter_code
_entity_poly.pdbx_strand_id
1 'polypeptide(L)'
;MSAPLNRGLTPRERFLRAMHFMPVDRVPFAPGGPRESTLAAWHRQGLPEGVSWYEALLEHLGMEPEVTRPRVRLGVSFIMIPTFQEKVLAHRDGHYIVQDWMGAITEISDTYDYTYIRAAKDFVTRKWHRFPVVSREDWEKKIRWRYDPHDPQRFPRDFEARCAELRARDYVLTLNFNGPFWQLREWCGFEGLCLLMIE
;
A
#
# COMPACT_ATOMS: atom_id res chain seq x y z
N MET A 1 -26.72 4.94 35.09
CA MET A 1 -27.45 5.91 34.26
C MET A 1 -26.59 6.23 33.04
N SER A 2 -26.87 5.58 31.91
CA SER A 2 -26.16 5.81 30.64
C SER A 2 -26.70 7.08 29.99
N ALA A 3 -25.83 8.07 29.81
CA ALA A 3 -26.15 9.26 29.03
C ALA A 3 -26.61 8.85 27.62
N PRO A 4 -27.61 9.51 27.02
CA PRO A 4 -28.03 9.23 25.67
C PRO A 4 -26.88 9.58 24.71
N LEU A 5 -26.42 8.59 23.93
CA LEU A 5 -25.46 8.77 22.82
C LEU A 5 -26.13 9.57 21.69
N ASN A 6 -26.44 10.85 21.92
CA ASN A 6 -27.19 11.68 20.97
C ASN A 6 -26.29 12.59 20.11
N ARG A 7 -25.13 12.05 19.72
CA ARG A 7 -24.34 12.41 18.52
C ARG A 7 -23.68 11.12 18.04
N GLY A 8 -23.90 10.73 16.78
CA GLY A 8 -23.21 9.58 16.18
C GLY A 8 -21.70 9.77 16.27
N LEU A 9 -20.96 8.70 16.54
CA LEU A 9 -19.50 8.77 16.66
C LEU A 9 -18.90 9.19 15.31
N THR A 10 -17.87 10.04 15.33
CA THR A 10 -17.08 10.26 14.11
C THR A 10 -16.35 8.97 13.73
N PRO A 11 -16.00 8.76 12.44
CA PRO A 11 -15.18 7.62 12.03
C PRO A 11 -13.90 7.43 12.85
N ARG A 12 -13.23 8.52 13.21
CA ARG A 12 -12.05 8.51 14.11
C ARG A 12 -12.39 8.01 15.51
N GLU A 13 -13.42 8.56 16.15
CA GLU A 13 -13.83 8.14 17.49
C GLU A 13 -14.28 6.69 17.51
N ARG A 14 -15.08 6.29 16.52
CA ARG A 14 -15.55 4.90 16.36
C ARG A 14 -14.38 3.93 16.23
N PHE A 15 -13.42 4.22 15.34
CA PHE A 15 -12.25 3.36 15.18
C PHE A 15 -11.44 3.26 16.47
N LEU A 16 -11.13 4.38 17.12
CA LEU A 16 -10.34 4.37 18.36
C LEU A 16 -11.05 3.58 19.47
N ARG A 17 -12.36 3.79 19.64
CA ARG A 17 -13.17 3.05 20.61
C ARG A 17 -13.19 1.55 20.31
N ALA A 18 -13.38 1.16 19.05
CA ALA A 18 -13.35 -0.24 18.63
C ALA A 18 -11.99 -0.89 18.94
N MET A 19 -10.88 -0.21 18.63
CA MET A 19 -9.52 -0.70 18.92
C MET A 19 -9.21 -0.78 20.42
N HIS A 20 -9.90 0.01 21.24
CA HIS A 20 -9.80 -0.04 22.70
C HIS A 20 -10.89 -0.90 23.35
N PHE A 21 -11.61 -1.73 22.57
CA PHE A 21 -12.67 -2.62 23.07
C PHE A 21 -13.78 -1.88 23.85
N MET A 22 -14.04 -0.63 23.49
CA MET A 22 -15.11 0.19 24.06
C MET A 22 -16.41 0.06 23.23
N PRO A 23 -17.59 0.35 23.82
CA PRO A 23 -18.84 0.38 23.07
C PRO A 23 -18.80 1.37 21.89
N VAL A 24 -19.31 0.95 20.74
CA VAL A 24 -19.43 1.74 19.50
C VAL A 24 -20.88 1.72 18.99
N ASP A 25 -21.24 2.72 18.18
CA ASP A 25 -22.56 2.82 17.53
C ASP A 25 -22.71 1.88 16.31
N ARG A 26 -21.60 1.55 15.65
CA ARG A 26 -21.46 0.49 14.65
C ARG A 26 -20.01 0.02 14.53
N VAL A 27 -19.78 -1.17 13.98
CA VAL A 27 -18.42 -1.69 13.75
C VAL A 27 -17.77 -0.94 12.57
N PRO A 28 -16.51 -0.46 12.69
CA PRO A 28 -15.78 0.09 11.55
C PRO A 28 -15.70 -0.91 10.38
N PHE A 29 -16.01 -0.46 9.17
CA PHE A 29 -16.01 -1.30 7.98
C PHE A 29 -15.05 -0.75 6.92
N ALA A 30 -14.02 -1.53 6.60
CA ALA A 30 -12.99 -1.19 5.61
C ALA A 30 -12.45 -2.48 4.94
N PRO A 31 -13.19 -3.09 4.00
CA PRO A 31 -12.86 -4.41 3.44
C PRO A 31 -11.66 -4.42 2.49
N GLY A 32 -11.03 -3.26 2.22
CA GLY A 32 -10.05 -3.11 1.15
C GLY A 32 -10.71 -2.87 -0.21
N GLY A 33 -9.90 -2.69 -1.25
CA GLY A 33 -10.37 -2.45 -2.62
C GLY A 33 -10.12 -3.65 -3.55
N PRO A 34 -10.91 -3.80 -4.62
CA PRO A 34 -10.73 -4.87 -5.60
C PRO A 34 -9.47 -4.64 -6.47
N ARG A 35 -8.95 -5.74 -7.04
CA ARG A 35 -8.04 -5.68 -8.19
C ARG A 35 -8.80 -5.23 -9.45
N GLU A 36 -8.08 -4.75 -10.45
CA GLU A 36 -8.67 -4.31 -11.72
C GLU A 36 -9.47 -5.44 -12.41
N SER A 37 -8.88 -6.65 -12.55
CA SER A 37 -9.60 -7.81 -13.08
C SER A 37 -10.82 -8.24 -12.26
N THR A 38 -10.77 -8.11 -10.93
CA THR A 38 -11.90 -8.39 -10.03
C THR A 38 -13.04 -7.39 -10.25
N LEU A 39 -12.73 -6.10 -10.30
CA LEU A 39 -13.73 -5.07 -10.56
C LEU A 39 -14.37 -5.24 -11.94
N ALA A 40 -13.56 -5.53 -12.96
CA ALA A 40 -14.07 -5.84 -14.30
C ALA A 40 -15.00 -7.07 -14.32
N ALA A 41 -14.69 -8.10 -13.51
CA ALA A 41 -15.56 -9.26 -13.36
C ALA A 41 -16.88 -8.90 -12.68
N TRP A 42 -16.85 -8.10 -11.63
CA TRP A 42 -18.07 -7.65 -10.93
C TRP A 42 -19.02 -6.88 -11.86
N HIS A 43 -18.49 -6.03 -12.75
CA HIS A 43 -19.33 -5.36 -13.74
C HIS A 43 -20.05 -6.34 -14.68
N ARG A 44 -19.39 -7.40 -15.12
CA ARG A 44 -20.02 -8.45 -15.93
C ARG A 44 -21.03 -9.31 -15.14
N GLN A 45 -20.91 -9.34 -13.81
CA GLN A 45 -21.74 -10.13 -12.91
C GLN A 45 -22.92 -9.35 -12.33
N GLY A 46 -23.06 -8.06 -12.67
CA GLY A 46 -24.24 -7.26 -12.31
C GLY A 46 -23.95 -5.96 -11.56
N LEU A 47 -22.68 -5.60 -11.30
CA LEU A 47 -22.35 -4.26 -10.81
C LEU A 47 -22.57 -3.23 -11.94
N PRO A 48 -23.50 -2.27 -11.79
CA PRO A 48 -23.79 -1.32 -12.88
C PRO A 48 -22.56 -0.49 -13.28
N GLU A 49 -22.46 -0.16 -14.56
CA GLU A 49 -21.41 0.75 -15.05
C GLU A 49 -21.58 2.15 -14.43
N GLY A 50 -20.47 2.81 -14.13
CA GLY A 50 -20.47 4.15 -13.54
C GLY A 50 -20.81 4.20 -12.04
N VAL A 51 -21.25 3.10 -11.43
CA VAL A 51 -21.50 2.99 -9.99
C VAL A 51 -20.23 2.55 -9.28
N SER A 52 -19.88 3.22 -8.17
CA SER A 52 -18.78 2.82 -7.31
C SER A 52 -19.06 1.45 -6.68
N TRP A 53 -18.11 0.51 -6.80
CA TRP A 53 -18.24 -0.82 -6.17
C TRP A 53 -18.51 -0.72 -4.66
N TYR A 54 -17.94 0.29 -4.00
CA TYR A 54 -18.07 0.46 -2.55
C TYR A 54 -19.47 0.99 -2.19
N GLU A 55 -20.04 1.89 -2.99
CA GLU A 55 -21.41 2.37 -2.79
C GLU A 55 -22.42 1.25 -3.01
N ALA A 56 -22.27 0.47 -4.08
CA ALA A 56 -23.12 -0.70 -4.34
C ALA A 56 -23.01 -1.75 -3.22
N LEU A 57 -21.81 -1.98 -2.68
CA LEU A 57 -21.62 -2.87 -1.53
C LEU A 57 -22.35 -2.37 -0.28
N LEU A 58 -22.22 -1.08 0.02
CA LEU A 58 -22.89 -0.46 1.17
C LEU A 58 -24.41 -0.54 1.04
N GLU A 59 -24.95 -0.20 -0.13
CA GLU A 59 -26.39 -0.32 -0.43
C GLU A 59 -26.87 -1.76 -0.24
N HIS A 60 -26.16 -2.74 -0.81
CA HIS A 60 -26.50 -4.15 -0.68
C HIS A 60 -26.52 -4.65 0.78
N LEU A 61 -25.62 -4.11 1.61
CA LEU A 61 -25.54 -4.45 3.04
C LEU A 61 -26.48 -3.61 3.92
N GLY A 62 -27.24 -2.66 3.35
CA GLY A 62 -28.07 -1.72 4.11
C GLY A 62 -27.25 -0.81 5.03
N MET A 63 -26.04 -0.44 4.61
CA MET A 63 -25.10 0.36 5.39
C MET A 63 -24.99 1.78 4.84
N GLU A 64 -25.09 2.77 5.73
CA GLU A 64 -24.83 4.17 5.38
C GLU A 64 -23.32 4.46 5.28
N PRO A 65 -22.86 5.18 4.24
CA PRO A 65 -21.46 5.55 4.09
C PRO A 65 -20.96 6.40 5.27
N GLU A 66 -19.68 6.25 5.61
CA GLU A 66 -19.02 7.16 6.56
C GLU A 66 -18.70 8.48 5.87
N VAL A 67 -19.40 9.55 6.27
CA VAL A 67 -19.05 10.91 5.86
C VAL A 67 -17.86 11.38 6.70
N THR A 68 -16.77 11.74 6.02
CA THR A 68 -15.57 12.33 6.62
C THR A 68 -15.24 13.64 5.93
N ARG A 69 -14.40 14.45 6.58
CA ARG A 69 -13.60 15.44 5.87
C ARG A 69 -12.77 14.80 4.74
N PRO A 70 -12.36 15.58 3.74
CA PRO A 70 -11.44 15.10 2.71
C PRO A 70 -10.21 14.41 3.31
N ARG A 71 -9.85 13.25 2.74
CA ARG A 71 -8.71 12.48 3.21
C ARG A 71 -7.41 13.03 2.65
N VAL A 72 -6.48 13.37 3.54
CA VAL A 72 -5.16 13.89 3.21
C VAL A 72 -4.13 12.80 3.46
N ARG A 73 -3.29 12.52 2.48
CA ARG A 73 -2.11 11.66 2.67
C ARG A 73 -0.96 12.50 3.16
N LEU A 74 -0.36 12.12 4.29
CA LEU A 74 0.78 12.84 4.86
C LEU A 74 1.96 12.95 3.87
N GLY A 75 2.16 11.93 3.04
CA GLY A 75 3.09 11.97 1.91
C GLY A 75 4.57 11.76 2.25
N VAL A 76 4.88 11.38 3.50
CA VAL A 76 6.25 11.02 3.89
C VAL A 76 6.71 9.80 3.10
N SER A 77 7.92 9.88 2.53
CA SER A 77 8.53 8.80 1.75
C SER A 77 9.35 7.87 2.64
N PHE A 78 8.92 6.61 2.74
CA PHE A 78 9.62 5.53 3.45
C PHE A 78 10.36 4.56 2.50
N ILE A 79 10.44 4.89 1.20
CA ILE A 79 11.08 4.05 0.18
C ILE A 79 12.50 4.55 -0.15
N MET A 80 13.21 3.84 -1.01
CA MET A 80 14.53 4.26 -1.50
C MET A 80 14.48 5.60 -2.24
N ILE A 81 15.46 6.47 -1.97
CA ILE A 81 15.68 7.74 -2.68
C ILE A 81 17.15 7.80 -3.14
N PRO A 82 17.43 7.88 -4.46
CA PRO A 82 16.50 7.55 -5.52
C PRO A 82 16.14 6.05 -5.46
N THR A 83 15.11 5.62 -6.17
CA THR A 83 14.87 4.21 -6.45
C THR A 83 15.88 3.68 -7.46
N PHE A 84 15.87 2.37 -7.75
CA PHE A 84 16.55 1.86 -8.94
C PHE A 84 15.80 2.32 -10.19
N GLN A 85 16.55 2.53 -11.28
CA GLN A 85 15.93 2.81 -12.57
C GLN A 85 15.24 1.54 -13.07
N GLU A 86 13.94 1.62 -13.30
CA GLU A 86 13.17 0.54 -13.90
C GLU A 86 13.57 0.37 -15.37
N LYS A 87 13.80 -0.88 -15.78
CA LYS A 87 14.24 -1.21 -17.15
C LYS A 87 13.69 -2.56 -17.59
N VAL A 88 13.14 -2.61 -18.79
CA VAL A 88 12.92 -3.89 -19.49
C VAL A 88 14.27 -4.38 -20.01
N LEU A 89 14.71 -5.53 -19.54
CA LEU A 89 15.97 -6.17 -19.92
C LEU A 89 15.77 -7.13 -21.10
N ALA A 90 14.61 -7.75 -21.20
CA ALA A 90 14.22 -8.60 -22.32
C ALA A 90 12.69 -8.68 -22.43
N HIS A 91 12.20 -8.94 -23.64
CA HIS A 91 10.82 -9.35 -23.91
C HIS A 91 10.89 -10.58 -24.82
N ARG A 92 10.41 -11.72 -24.34
CA ARG A 92 10.40 -12.99 -25.07
C ARG A 92 9.36 -13.93 -24.48
N ASP A 93 8.85 -14.84 -25.30
CA ASP A 93 7.99 -15.94 -24.88
C ASP A 93 6.77 -15.52 -24.03
N GLY A 94 6.16 -14.37 -24.34
CA GLY A 94 5.01 -13.84 -23.59
C GLY A 94 5.36 -13.21 -22.23
N HIS A 95 6.63 -12.88 -21.99
CA HIS A 95 7.10 -12.39 -20.70
C HIS A 95 8.09 -11.22 -20.84
N TYR A 96 7.98 -10.27 -19.92
CA TYR A 96 9.01 -9.27 -19.68
C TYR A 96 9.96 -9.72 -18.59
N ILE A 97 11.26 -9.56 -18.82
CA ILE A 97 12.28 -9.58 -17.78
C ILE A 97 12.66 -8.13 -17.47
N VAL A 98 12.51 -7.72 -16.21
CA VAL A 98 12.54 -6.32 -15.80
C VAL A 98 13.44 -6.18 -14.57
N GLN A 99 14.27 -5.13 -14.54
CA GLN A 99 14.78 -4.62 -13.27
C GLN A 99 13.72 -3.68 -12.68
N ASP A 100 13.17 -4.01 -11.52
CA ASP A 100 12.16 -3.20 -10.86
C ASP A 100 12.74 -1.97 -10.14
N TRP A 101 11.87 -1.14 -9.58
CA TRP A 101 12.25 0.06 -8.83
C TRP A 101 13.00 -0.26 -7.53
N MET A 102 12.92 -1.50 -7.05
CA MET A 102 13.66 -1.99 -5.88
C MET A 102 15.02 -2.61 -6.24
N GLY A 103 15.31 -2.79 -7.52
CA GLY A 103 16.56 -3.35 -8.05
C GLY A 103 16.54 -4.86 -8.27
N ALA A 104 15.41 -5.54 -8.06
CA ALA A 104 15.29 -6.96 -8.34
C ALA A 104 15.07 -7.20 -9.84
N ILE A 105 15.66 -8.29 -10.35
CA ILE A 105 15.38 -8.81 -11.69
C ILE A 105 14.20 -9.76 -11.59
N THR A 106 13.09 -9.36 -12.18
CA THR A 106 11.80 -10.06 -12.12
C THR A 106 11.31 -10.39 -13.51
N GLU A 107 10.58 -11.49 -13.62
CA GLU A 107 9.86 -11.90 -14.82
C GLU A 107 8.36 -11.86 -14.54
N ILE A 108 7.62 -11.25 -15.46
CA ILE A 108 6.17 -11.10 -15.43
C ILE A 108 5.58 -11.40 -16.81
N SER A 109 4.33 -11.83 -16.86
CA SER A 109 3.60 -11.97 -18.12
C SER A 109 3.49 -10.60 -18.81
N ASP A 110 3.63 -10.58 -20.14
CA ASP A 110 3.51 -9.37 -20.96
C ASP A 110 2.07 -8.89 -21.16
N THR A 111 1.09 -9.58 -20.58
CA THR A 111 -0.29 -9.07 -20.42
C THR A 111 -0.35 -7.86 -19.49
N TYR A 112 0.69 -7.63 -18.69
CA TYR A 112 0.85 -6.46 -17.84
C TYR A 112 2.09 -5.68 -18.27
N ASP A 113 2.00 -4.36 -18.28
CA ASP A 113 3.21 -3.55 -18.36
C ASP A 113 3.96 -3.58 -17.02
N TYR A 114 5.27 -3.32 -17.06
CA TYR A 114 6.12 -3.44 -15.88
C TYR A 114 5.71 -2.53 -14.72
N THR A 115 4.95 -1.45 -14.96
CA THR A 115 4.50 -0.56 -13.88
C THR A 115 3.50 -1.24 -12.94
N TYR A 116 2.86 -2.33 -13.35
CA TYR A 116 2.00 -3.13 -12.49
C TYR A 116 2.77 -3.80 -11.33
N ILE A 117 4.10 -3.84 -11.37
CA ILE A 117 4.87 -4.36 -10.23
C ILE A 117 5.08 -3.33 -9.12
N ARG A 118 4.77 -2.05 -9.35
CA ARG A 118 4.93 -0.95 -8.37
C ARG A 118 3.92 -1.00 -7.24
N ALA A 119 2.73 -1.53 -7.51
CA ALA A 119 1.64 -1.67 -6.56
C ALA A 119 0.78 -2.88 -6.95
N ALA A 120 -0.01 -3.38 -6.02
CA ALA A 120 -0.85 -4.53 -6.28
C ALA A 120 -2.14 -4.10 -7.04
N LYS A 121 -2.00 -3.68 -8.29
CA LYS A 121 -3.13 -3.27 -9.16
C LYS A 121 -3.95 -4.47 -9.62
N ASP A 122 -3.26 -5.55 -9.96
CA ASP A 122 -3.86 -6.81 -10.39
C ASP A 122 -3.05 -8.04 -9.92
N PHE A 123 -3.46 -9.24 -10.33
CA PHE A 123 -2.85 -10.52 -10.00
C PHE A 123 -1.60 -10.80 -10.84
N VAL A 124 -0.58 -9.96 -10.68
CA VAL A 124 0.70 -10.13 -11.36
C VAL A 124 1.54 -11.17 -10.63
N THR A 125 1.58 -12.38 -11.19
CA THR A 125 2.52 -13.42 -10.75
C THR A 125 3.93 -13.01 -11.18
N ARG A 126 4.87 -13.10 -10.24
CA ARG A 126 6.27 -12.73 -10.46
C ARG A 126 7.15 -13.94 -10.26
N LYS A 127 8.15 -14.08 -11.12
CA LYS A 127 9.31 -14.94 -10.89
C LYS A 127 10.52 -14.05 -10.63
N TRP A 128 11.18 -14.25 -9.50
CA TRP A 128 12.39 -13.49 -9.15
C TRP A 128 13.62 -14.25 -9.65
N HIS A 129 14.41 -13.62 -10.52
CA HIS A 129 15.66 -14.17 -11.03
C HIS A 129 16.85 -13.76 -10.16
N ARG A 130 16.83 -12.54 -9.64
CA ARG A 130 17.93 -12.00 -8.83
C ARG A 130 17.46 -10.85 -7.96
N PHE A 131 17.97 -10.79 -6.74
CA PHE A 131 17.76 -9.69 -5.82
C PHE A 131 18.96 -8.72 -5.82
N PRO A 132 18.79 -7.44 -5.46
CA PRO A 132 19.85 -6.44 -5.52
C PRO A 132 20.98 -6.67 -4.51
N VAL A 133 20.70 -7.38 -3.40
CA VAL A 133 21.65 -7.70 -2.33
C VAL A 133 21.89 -9.20 -2.26
N VAL A 134 23.08 -9.64 -2.70
CA VAL A 134 23.56 -11.02 -2.50
C VAL A 134 24.79 -11.08 -1.59
N SER A 135 25.31 -9.92 -1.17
CA SER A 135 26.45 -9.82 -0.27
C SER A 135 26.34 -8.60 0.64
N ARG A 136 27.16 -8.55 1.69
CA ARG A 136 27.28 -7.37 2.55
C ARG A 136 27.71 -6.11 1.78
N GLU A 137 28.62 -6.28 0.82
CA GLU A 137 29.10 -5.20 -0.03
C GLU A 137 27.98 -4.61 -0.90
N ASP A 138 27.06 -5.45 -1.41
CA ASP A 138 25.90 -4.98 -2.17
C ASP A 138 25.00 -4.07 -1.34
N TRP A 139 24.74 -4.44 -0.09
CA TRP A 139 23.97 -3.61 0.84
C TRP A 139 24.61 -2.23 1.00
N GLU A 140 25.92 -2.19 1.26
CA GLU A 140 26.67 -0.96 1.51
C GLU A 140 26.73 -0.06 0.28
N LYS A 141 26.98 -0.64 -0.89
CA LYS A 141 27.16 0.11 -2.15
C LYS A 141 25.86 0.46 -2.86
N LYS A 142 24.81 -0.36 -2.74
CA LYS A 142 23.59 -0.23 -3.56
C LYS A 142 22.38 0.27 -2.79
N ILE A 143 22.26 -0.02 -1.48
CA ILE A 143 21.00 0.19 -0.74
C ILE A 143 21.14 1.18 0.41
N ARG A 144 22.14 1.01 1.29
CA ARG A 144 22.23 1.73 2.58
C ARG A 144 22.01 3.24 2.45
N TRP A 145 22.70 3.87 1.51
CA TRP A 145 22.67 5.32 1.31
C TRP A 145 21.34 5.84 0.75
N ARG A 146 20.50 4.98 0.14
CA ARG A 146 19.18 5.36 -0.40
C ARG A 146 18.12 5.60 0.68
N TYR A 147 18.42 5.20 1.92
CA TYR A 147 17.53 5.31 3.07
C TYR A 147 17.97 6.38 4.07
N ASP A 148 18.71 7.42 3.64
CA ASP A 148 19.04 8.56 4.50
C ASP A 148 17.76 9.21 5.05
N PRO A 149 17.52 9.19 6.39
CA PRO A 149 16.33 9.79 6.98
C PRO A 149 16.33 11.32 6.89
N HIS A 150 17.47 11.96 6.61
CA HIS A 150 17.60 13.41 6.48
C HIS A 150 17.48 13.90 5.04
N ASP A 151 17.25 13.01 4.07
CA ASP A 151 17.04 13.41 2.68
C ASP A 151 15.84 14.37 2.59
N PRO A 152 15.97 15.58 2.01
CA PRO A 152 14.88 16.55 1.94
C PRO A 152 13.68 16.03 1.14
N GLN A 153 13.85 15.04 0.27
CA GLN A 153 12.77 14.41 -0.48
C GLN A 153 11.92 13.44 0.37
N ARG A 154 12.29 13.18 1.64
CA ARG A 154 11.44 12.43 2.58
C ARG A 154 10.10 13.11 2.82
N PHE A 155 10.07 14.44 2.76
CA PHE A 155 8.89 15.24 3.02
C PHE A 155 8.46 15.97 1.75
N PRO A 156 7.15 15.95 1.40
CA PRO A 156 6.67 16.73 0.27
C PRO A 156 6.75 18.23 0.58
N ARG A 157 6.83 19.07 -0.45
CA ARG A 157 6.98 20.54 -0.29
C ARG A 157 5.86 21.17 0.55
N ASP A 158 4.67 20.59 0.52
CA ASP A 158 3.46 21.02 1.23
C ASP A 158 3.24 20.27 2.56
N PHE A 159 4.25 19.59 3.10
CA PHE A 159 4.14 18.75 4.30
C PHE A 159 3.49 19.46 5.50
N GLU A 160 3.93 20.68 5.82
CA GLU A 160 3.37 21.43 6.96
C GLU A 160 1.91 21.83 6.75
N ALA A 161 1.51 22.13 5.52
CA ALA A 161 0.12 22.40 5.18
C ALA A 161 -0.75 21.15 5.38
N ARG A 162 -0.25 19.97 4.96
CA ARG A 162 -0.92 18.68 5.20
C ARG A 162 -1.04 18.38 6.69
N CYS A 163 0.01 18.64 7.48
CA CYS A 163 -0.01 18.51 8.94
C CYS A 163 -1.09 19.41 9.56
N ALA A 164 -1.22 20.65 9.09
CA ALA A 164 -2.25 21.58 9.56
C ALA A 164 -3.66 21.08 9.27
N GLU A 165 -3.93 20.58 8.06
CA GLU A 165 -5.22 20.01 7.70
C GLU A 165 -5.54 18.74 8.50
N LEU A 166 -4.55 17.87 8.68
CA LEU A 166 -4.68 16.62 9.43
C LEU A 166 -4.97 16.84 10.92
N ARG A 167 -4.61 17.99 11.51
CA ARG A 167 -4.99 18.30 12.91
C ARG A 167 -6.51 18.36 13.11
N ALA A 168 -7.26 18.72 12.08
CA ALA A 168 -8.72 18.87 12.14
C ALA A 168 -9.50 17.65 11.58
N ARG A 169 -8.82 16.53 11.30
CA ARG A 169 -9.43 15.33 10.70
C ARG A 169 -10.45 14.64 11.63
N ASP A 170 -11.45 14.02 11.03
CA ASP A 170 -12.48 13.18 11.67
C ASP A 170 -12.35 11.70 11.30
N TYR A 171 -11.24 11.32 10.66
CA TYR A 171 -10.83 9.94 10.35
C TYR A 171 -9.47 9.59 10.94
N VAL A 172 -9.15 8.30 11.00
CA VAL A 172 -7.82 7.84 11.44
C VAL A 172 -6.77 8.10 10.38
N LEU A 173 -5.67 8.73 10.80
CA LEU A 173 -4.50 8.89 9.95
C LEU A 173 -3.71 7.58 9.97
N THR A 174 -3.40 7.05 8.79
CA THR A 174 -2.60 5.83 8.63
C THR A 174 -1.22 6.19 8.11
N LEU A 175 -0.19 5.64 8.74
CA LEU A 175 1.17 5.58 8.21
C LEU A 175 1.45 4.13 7.83
N ASN A 176 2.02 3.92 6.64
CA ASN A 176 2.39 2.61 6.15
C ASN A 176 3.87 2.63 5.77
N PHE A 177 4.60 1.66 6.28
CA PHE A 177 5.98 1.38 5.93
C PHE A 177 6.22 -0.13 6.07
N ASN A 178 7.22 -0.64 5.37
CA ASN A 178 7.56 -2.05 5.43
C ASN A 178 8.17 -2.39 6.80
N GLY A 179 7.66 -3.43 7.45
CA GLY A 179 8.32 -4.01 8.62
C GLY A 179 9.70 -4.60 8.26
N PRO A 180 10.59 -4.82 9.24
CA PRO A 180 11.98 -5.22 8.98
C PRO A 180 12.11 -6.47 8.08
N PHE A 181 11.34 -7.51 8.37
CA PHE A 181 11.37 -8.74 7.58
C PHE A 181 10.93 -8.51 6.13
N TRP A 182 9.81 -7.80 5.93
CA TRP A 182 9.32 -7.48 4.59
C TRP A 182 10.35 -6.65 3.82
N GLN A 183 10.90 -5.62 4.46
CA GLN A 183 11.85 -4.72 3.82
C GLN A 183 13.15 -5.44 3.41
N LEU A 184 13.68 -6.29 4.28
CA LEU A 184 14.88 -7.09 4.01
C LEU A 184 14.61 -8.13 2.91
N ARG A 185 13.43 -8.77 2.92
CA ARG A 185 13.01 -9.74 1.90
C ARG A 185 13.03 -9.13 0.51
N GLU A 186 12.62 -7.87 0.35
CA GLU A 186 12.67 -7.20 -0.95
C GLU A 186 14.11 -6.99 -1.45
N TRP A 187 15.10 -6.93 -0.55
CA TRP A 187 16.50 -6.72 -0.93
C TRP A 187 17.28 -8.00 -1.20
N CYS A 188 17.04 -9.06 -0.44
CA CYS A 188 17.83 -10.31 -0.50
C CYS A 188 17.01 -11.55 -0.89
N GLY A 189 15.71 -11.40 -1.10
CA GLY A 189 14.79 -12.50 -1.36
C GLY A 189 14.37 -13.24 -0.09
N PHE A 190 13.30 -14.04 -0.21
CA PHE A 190 12.76 -14.79 0.93
C PHE A 190 13.75 -15.85 1.42
N GLU A 191 14.24 -16.71 0.52
CA GLU A 191 15.22 -17.75 0.86
C GLU A 191 16.51 -17.16 1.41
N GLY A 192 17.07 -16.14 0.73
CA GLY A 192 18.28 -15.45 1.18
C GLY A 192 18.13 -14.84 2.57
N LEU A 193 16.99 -14.18 2.85
CA LEU A 193 16.71 -13.65 4.18
C LEU A 193 16.58 -14.77 5.22
N CYS A 194 15.86 -15.84 4.91
CA CYS A 194 15.70 -16.96 5.83
C CYS A 194 17.05 -17.58 6.20
N LEU A 195 17.95 -17.79 5.23
CA LEU A 195 19.29 -18.32 5.48
C LEU A 195 20.12 -17.39 6.39
N LEU A 196 20.02 -16.07 6.22
CA LEU A 196 20.68 -15.08 7.08
C LEU A 196 20.17 -15.07 8.54
N MET A 197 18.99 -15.64 8.80
CA MET A 197 18.35 -15.65 10.13
C MET A 197 18.44 -17.01 10.83
N ILE A 198 19.14 -18.00 10.26
CA ILE A 198 19.30 -19.34 10.85
C ILE A 198 20.30 -19.33 12.02
N GLU A 199 21.28 -18.44 11.99
CA GLU A 199 22.28 -18.24 13.05
C GLU A 199 21.80 -17.24 14.10
#